data_AF-A0A4R7T5R4-F1
#
_entry.id   AF-A0A4R7T5R4-F1
#
_cell.length_a   1.000
_cell.length_b   1.000
_cell.length_c   1.000
_cell.angle_alpha   90.00
_cell.angle_beta   90.00
_cell.angle_gamma   90.00
#
_symmetry.space_group_name_H-M   'P 1'
#
loop_
_entity.id
_entity.type
_entity.pdbx_description
1 polymer ?
#
loop_
_entity_poly.entity_id
_entity_poly.type
_entity_poly.pdbx_seq_one_letter_code
_entity_poly.pdbx_strand_id
1 'polypeptide(L)'
;MAELVTGPDGALVDGVLRLGADGIVAVEGYEVTTTRTPDGLRYDIRTPGGERLAWTAPTTTGHRTLVLGGARSGKSTEAERLLHDHPDTVYVATGYTGTADDPEWAERIARHRERRPATWGLAETVDLVPLLATDGPPLLIDCLTLWLARVMDDCEVWTDHAGVPDVESRIAQLAAAWSQTPRLVVAVSNEVGSGVVPADAGTRLYRDLMGRLNATIARRSDHVLWCLAGRTIPL
;
A
#
# COMPACT_ATOMS: atom_id res chain seq x y z
N MET A 1 4.35 -2.61 -37.08
CA MET A 1 3.58 -3.38 -36.08
C MET A 1 3.65 -2.56 -34.82
N ALA A 2 2.51 -2.08 -34.31
CA ALA A 2 2.50 -1.22 -33.14
C ALA A 2 2.83 -2.07 -31.91
N GLU A 3 3.83 -1.65 -31.14
CA GLU A 3 4.27 -2.38 -29.94
C GLU A 3 3.55 -1.79 -28.71
N LEU A 4 2.79 -2.62 -28.00
CA LEU A 4 2.13 -2.25 -26.75
C LEU A 4 3.13 -2.31 -25.61
N VAL A 5 3.58 -1.16 -25.11
CA VAL A 5 4.46 -1.10 -23.94
C VAL A 5 3.61 -0.78 -22.70
N THR A 6 3.55 -1.71 -21.75
CA THR A 6 2.81 -1.52 -20.49
C THR A 6 3.76 -1.02 -19.39
N GLY A 7 3.29 -0.06 -18.59
CA GLY A 7 4.04 0.45 -17.44
C GLY A 7 3.14 0.93 -16.29
N PRO A 8 3.75 1.32 -15.15
CA PRO A 8 3.06 1.84 -13.96
C PRO A 8 2.06 2.98 -14.20
N ASP A 9 2.25 3.72 -15.30
CA ASP A 9 1.50 4.93 -15.66
C ASP A 9 0.55 4.71 -16.87
N GLY A 10 0.25 3.45 -17.23
CA GLY A 10 -0.65 3.09 -18.34
C GLY A 10 0.02 2.31 -19.49
N ALA A 11 -0.73 2.10 -20.58
CA ALA A 11 -0.27 1.40 -21.79
C ALA A 11 -0.03 2.36 -22.96
N LEU A 12 1.12 2.22 -23.64
CA LEU A 12 1.55 3.02 -24.80
C LEU A 12 1.42 2.21 -26.10
N VAL A 13 0.90 2.86 -27.15
CA VAL A 13 0.89 2.35 -28.54
C VAL A 13 1.34 3.50 -29.46
N ASP A 14 2.40 3.29 -30.23
CA ASP A 14 2.87 4.15 -31.34
C ASP A 14 2.68 5.67 -31.15
N GLY A 15 3.32 6.22 -30.11
CA GLY A 15 3.67 7.65 -30.07
C GLY A 15 2.71 8.60 -29.36
N VAL A 16 1.44 8.26 -29.15
CA VAL A 16 0.55 9.03 -28.24
C VAL A 16 -0.57 8.13 -27.67
N LEU A 17 -0.49 7.77 -26.39
CA LEU A 17 -1.62 7.70 -25.45
C LEU A 17 -1.07 7.65 -24.02
N ARG A 18 -1.60 8.49 -23.13
CA ARG A 18 -1.28 8.55 -21.70
C ARG A 18 -2.55 8.19 -20.91
N LEU A 19 -2.51 7.16 -20.07
CA LEU A 19 -3.62 6.83 -19.15
C LEU A 19 -3.12 7.00 -17.71
N GLY A 20 -3.09 8.25 -17.25
CA GLY A 20 -2.80 8.61 -15.87
C GLY A 20 -3.98 8.34 -14.91
N ALA A 21 -3.81 8.73 -13.65
CA ALA A 21 -4.73 8.43 -12.55
C ALA A 21 -6.12 9.10 -12.61
N ASP A 22 -6.35 10.11 -13.45
CA ASP A 22 -7.53 10.99 -13.38
C ASP A 22 -8.41 11.01 -14.65
N GLY A 23 -8.32 10.01 -15.53
CA GLY A 23 -9.24 9.85 -16.66
C GLY A 23 -8.59 9.84 -18.05
N ILE A 24 -9.40 9.38 -19.02
CA ILE A 24 -9.01 9.06 -20.39
C ILE A 24 -8.80 10.35 -21.20
N VAL A 25 -7.63 10.54 -21.79
CA VAL A 25 -7.41 11.56 -22.82
C VAL A 25 -7.47 10.90 -24.19
N ALA A 26 -8.49 11.23 -24.97
CA ALA A 26 -8.65 10.74 -26.34
C ALA A 26 -7.54 11.33 -27.23
N VAL A 27 -6.81 10.45 -27.91
CA VAL A 27 -5.88 10.84 -28.97
C VAL A 27 -6.65 10.77 -30.29
N GLU A 28 -6.51 11.81 -31.10
CA GLU A 28 -7.24 11.96 -32.35
C GLU A 28 -7.04 10.74 -33.26
N GLY A 29 -8.14 10.14 -33.72
CA GLY A 29 -8.13 8.94 -34.55
C GLY A 29 -8.13 7.59 -33.81
N TYR A 30 -7.96 7.57 -32.49
CA TYR A 30 -8.14 6.36 -31.67
C TYR A 30 -9.53 6.34 -31.05
N GLU A 31 -10.23 5.22 -31.17
CA GLU A 31 -11.49 5.01 -30.45
C GLU A 31 -11.22 4.13 -29.24
N VAL A 32 -11.63 4.60 -28.06
CA VAL A 32 -11.44 3.88 -26.79
C VAL A 32 -12.80 3.67 -26.16
N THR A 33 -13.15 2.40 -25.91
CA THR A 33 -14.29 2.02 -25.08
C THR A 33 -13.77 1.49 -23.76
N THR A 34 -14.36 1.95 -22.66
CA THR A 34 -13.99 1.51 -21.31
C THR A 34 -15.12 0.73 -20.70
N THR A 35 -14.83 -0.48 -20.24
CA THR A 35 -15.80 -1.38 -19.59
C THR A 35 -15.26 -1.77 -18.22
N ARG A 36 -16.08 -1.61 -17.18
CA ARG A 36 -15.73 -2.13 -15.85
C ARG A 36 -15.99 -3.65 -15.84
N THR A 37 -14.97 -4.43 -15.47
CA THR A 37 -15.03 -5.90 -15.34
C THR A 37 -14.70 -6.31 -13.89
N PRO A 38 -14.94 -7.58 -13.49
CA PRO A 38 -14.51 -8.07 -12.17
C PRO A 38 -12.99 -7.99 -11.95
N ASP A 39 -12.22 -8.13 -13.03
CA ASP A 39 -10.74 -8.17 -13.02
C ASP A 39 -10.09 -6.80 -13.24
N GLY A 40 -10.87 -5.76 -13.57
CA GLY A 40 -10.27 -4.50 -13.98
C GLY A 40 -11.15 -3.46 -14.62
N LEU A 41 -10.51 -2.34 -14.93
CA LEU A 41 -11.03 -1.41 -15.91
C LEU A 41 -10.47 -1.87 -17.26
N ARG A 42 -11.34 -2.47 -18.08
CA ARG A 42 -10.99 -2.92 -19.42
C ARG A 42 -11.06 -1.75 -20.39
N TYR A 43 -10.02 -1.62 -21.21
CA TYR A 43 -9.90 -0.69 -22.31
C TYR A 43 -9.89 -1.48 -23.61
N ASP A 44 -10.90 -1.28 -24.45
CA ASP A 44 -10.97 -1.78 -25.81
C ASP A 44 -10.63 -0.61 -26.75
N ILE A 45 -9.51 -0.70 -27.47
CA ILE A 45 -8.92 0.38 -28.27
C ILE A 45 -8.95 -0.01 -29.75
N ARG A 46 -9.43 0.89 -30.61
CA ARG A 46 -9.33 0.78 -32.07
C ARG A 46 -8.38 1.86 -32.58
N THR A 47 -7.31 1.43 -33.25
CA THR A 47 -6.31 2.35 -33.82
C THR A 47 -6.83 2.98 -35.12
N PRO A 48 -6.23 4.10 -35.59
CA PRO A 48 -6.56 4.69 -36.89
C PRO A 48 -6.40 3.70 -38.06
N GLY A 49 -5.47 2.74 -37.93
CA GLY A 49 -5.24 1.67 -38.90
C GLY A 49 -6.24 0.51 -38.85
N GLY A 50 -7.21 0.56 -37.94
CA GLY A 50 -8.25 -0.46 -37.77
C GLY A 50 -7.84 -1.66 -36.89
N GLU A 51 -6.66 -1.62 -36.27
CA GLU A 51 -6.22 -2.65 -35.32
C GLU A 51 -7.01 -2.56 -34.02
N ARG A 52 -7.32 -3.71 -33.43
CA ARG A 52 -8.04 -3.80 -32.15
C ARG A 52 -7.08 -4.28 -31.06
N LEU A 53 -6.96 -3.50 -30.01
CA LEU A 53 -6.18 -3.81 -28.82
C LEU A 53 -7.12 -3.87 -27.62
N ALA A 54 -6.84 -4.79 -26.70
CA ALA A 54 -7.57 -4.89 -25.44
C ALA A 54 -6.57 -4.98 -24.30
N TRP A 55 -6.74 -4.12 -23.31
CA TRP A 55 -5.94 -4.12 -22.10
C TRP A 55 -6.83 -3.94 -20.88
N THR A 56 -6.59 -4.70 -19.82
CA THR A 56 -7.28 -4.54 -18.54
C THR A 56 -6.30 -3.92 -17.58
N ALA A 57 -6.54 -2.67 -17.18
CA ALA A 57 -5.86 -2.14 -16.01
C ALA A 57 -6.29 -2.99 -14.81
N PRO A 58 -5.35 -3.54 -14.03
CA PRO A 58 -5.74 -4.23 -12.81
C PRO A 58 -6.57 -3.27 -11.98
N THR A 59 -7.84 -3.61 -11.73
CA THR A 59 -8.57 -2.93 -10.68
C THR A 59 -7.96 -3.41 -9.39
N THR A 60 -7.72 -2.49 -8.47
CA THR A 60 -7.65 -2.80 -7.06
C THR A 60 -9.04 -3.17 -6.54
N THR A 61 -9.68 -4.18 -7.14
CA THR A 61 -10.90 -4.83 -6.61
C THR A 61 -10.54 -5.89 -5.57
N GLY A 62 -9.25 -6.14 -5.34
CA GLY A 62 -8.78 -6.80 -4.14
C GLY A 62 -9.20 -6.05 -2.89
N HIS A 63 -9.85 -6.76 -1.96
CA HIS A 63 -10.18 -6.22 -0.65
C HIS A 63 -8.91 -5.93 0.15
N ARG A 64 -7.75 -6.50 -0.21
CA ARG A 64 -6.50 -6.39 0.54
C ARG A 64 -5.34 -5.99 -0.36
N THR A 65 -4.90 -4.74 -0.27
CA THR A 65 -3.72 -4.23 -0.98
C THR A 65 -2.60 -3.90 -0.02
N LEU A 66 -1.39 -4.39 -0.31
CA LEU A 66 -0.18 -4.03 0.42
C LEU A 66 0.73 -3.16 -0.47
N VAL A 67 1.06 -1.95 -0.01
CA VAL A 67 2.00 -1.05 -0.68
C VAL A 67 3.34 -1.07 0.06
N LEU A 68 4.35 -1.69 -0.57
CA LEU A 68 5.71 -1.84 -0.06
C LEU A 68 6.64 -0.83 -0.73
N GLY A 69 7.69 -0.37 -0.03
CA GLY A 69 8.72 0.44 -0.68
C GLY A 69 9.68 1.09 0.31
N GLY A 70 10.70 1.77 -0.19
CA GLY A 70 11.64 2.49 0.66
C GLY A 70 11.01 3.65 1.45
N ALA A 71 11.77 4.21 2.39
CA ALA A 71 11.41 5.49 2.98
C ALA A 71 11.33 6.58 1.88
N ARG A 72 10.33 7.47 1.97
CA ARG A 72 10.11 8.56 1.00
C ARG A 72 9.93 8.11 -0.46
N SER A 73 9.55 6.85 -0.71
CA SER A 73 9.37 6.33 -2.07
C SER A 73 8.06 6.76 -2.75
N GLY A 74 7.10 7.33 -2.02
CA GLY A 74 5.76 7.70 -2.53
C GLY A 74 4.62 6.77 -2.10
N LYS A 75 4.91 5.69 -1.36
CA LYS A 75 3.92 4.65 -1.00
C LYS A 75 2.69 5.15 -0.23
N SER A 76 2.82 6.11 0.70
CA SER A 76 1.64 6.66 1.39
C SER A 76 0.74 7.44 0.44
N THR A 77 1.32 8.20 -0.50
CA THR A 77 0.56 8.92 -1.53
C THR A 77 -0.17 7.96 -2.46
N GLU A 78 0.48 6.86 -2.87
CA GLU A 78 -0.21 5.84 -3.65
C GLU A 78 -1.35 5.20 -2.86
N ALA A 79 -1.09 4.83 -1.60
CA ALA A 79 -2.10 4.20 -0.77
C ALA A 79 -3.30 5.14 -0.51
N GLU A 80 -3.06 6.45 -0.37
CA GLU A 80 -4.09 7.49 -0.35
C GLU A 80 -4.89 7.53 -1.66
N ARG A 81 -4.20 7.49 -2.82
CA ARG A 81 -4.82 7.51 -4.16
C ARG A 81 -5.74 6.31 -4.39
N LEU A 82 -5.35 5.11 -3.93
CA LEU A 82 -6.14 3.89 -4.05
C LEU A 82 -7.49 3.96 -3.31
N LEU A 83 -7.62 4.86 -2.34
CA LEU A 83 -8.83 5.07 -1.55
C LEU A 83 -9.50 6.42 -1.82
N HIS A 84 -9.09 7.14 -2.87
CA HIS A 84 -9.60 8.47 -3.18
C HIS A 84 -11.14 8.52 -3.32
N ASP A 85 -11.71 7.53 -4.00
CA ASP A 85 -13.16 7.41 -4.24
C ASP A 85 -13.94 6.91 -3.00
N HIS A 86 -13.27 6.73 -1.86
CA HIS A 86 -13.84 6.24 -0.60
C HIS A 86 -13.76 7.34 0.48
N PRO A 87 -14.68 8.31 0.47
CA PRO A 87 -14.63 9.46 1.38
C PRO A 87 -14.87 9.10 2.85
N ASP A 88 -15.41 7.92 3.13
CA ASP A 88 -15.67 7.35 4.46
C ASP A 88 -14.48 6.54 5.03
N THR A 89 -13.36 6.47 4.31
CA THR A 89 -12.15 5.75 4.72
C THR A 89 -11.70 6.14 6.14
N VAL A 90 -11.29 5.14 6.91
CA VAL A 90 -10.65 5.34 8.22
C VAL A 90 -9.14 5.18 8.06
N TYR A 91 -8.42 6.29 8.31
CA TYR A 91 -6.97 6.32 8.38
C TYR A 91 -6.52 5.76 9.74
N VAL A 92 -5.78 4.66 9.74
CA VAL A 92 -5.23 4.02 10.93
C VAL A 92 -3.76 4.38 11.06
N ALA A 93 -3.47 5.30 11.98
CA ALA A 93 -2.11 5.74 12.29
C ALA A 93 -1.53 4.84 13.39
N THR A 94 -0.52 4.04 13.04
CA THR A 94 0.14 3.11 13.98
C THR A 94 1.35 3.72 14.67
N GLY A 95 1.79 4.90 14.23
CA GLY A 95 2.94 5.60 14.79
C GLY A 95 2.79 6.02 16.25
N TYR A 96 3.90 6.42 16.86
CA TYR A 96 3.89 6.97 18.22
C TYR A 96 3.16 8.31 18.24
N THR A 97 2.27 8.49 19.22
CA THR A 97 1.62 9.76 19.49
C THR A 97 2.57 10.65 20.31
N GLY A 98 2.67 11.93 19.96
CA GLY A 98 3.22 12.94 20.87
C GLY A 98 4.70 12.81 21.23
N THR A 99 5.60 12.66 20.27
CA THR A 99 7.02 12.97 20.51
C THR A 99 7.20 14.49 20.45
N ALA A 100 6.73 15.21 21.48
CA ALA A 100 6.88 16.66 21.57
C ALA A 100 8.34 17.14 21.45
N ASP A 101 9.29 16.22 21.70
CA ASP A 101 10.73 16.45 21.66
C ASP A 101 11.39 16.02 20.33
N ASP A 102 10.63 15.57 19.32
CA ASP A 102 11.13 15.28 17.97
C ASP A 102 10.44 16.16 16.92
N PRO A 103 11.08 17.28 16.53
CA PRO A 103 10.55 18.20 15.52
C PRO A 103 10.39 17.56 14.14
N GLU A 104 11.25 16.62 13.75
CA GLU A 104 11.16 15.95 12.44
C GLU A 104 9.94 15.02 12.41
N TRP A 105 9.68 14.31 13.52
CA TRP A 105 8.47 13.50 13.67
C TRP A 105 7.20 14.34 13.66
N ALA A 106 7.21 15.48 14.37
CA ALA A 106 6.09 16.40 14.41
C ALA A 106 5.75 16.96 13.02
N GLU A 107 6.76 17.38 12.25
CA GLU A 107 6.56 17.84 10.86
C GLU A 107 6.01 16.72 9.98
N ARG A 108 6.50 15.48 10.16
CA ARG A 108 6.03 14.33 9.41
C ARG A 108 4.56 14.02 9.70
N ILE A 109 4.13 14.10 10.97
CA ILE A 109 2.72 13.97 11.36
C ILE A 109 1.88 15.08 10.72
N ALA A 110 2.33 16.34 10.82
CA ALA A 110 1.62 17.49 10.26
C ALA A 110 1.37 17.30 8.75
N ARG A 111 2.40 16.91 8.01
CA ARG A 111 2.29 16.64 6.56
C ARG A 111 1.31 15.52 6.23
N HIS A 112 1.23 14.45 7.04
CA HIS A 112 0.25 13.38 6.82
C HIS A 112 -1.18 13.86 7.13
N ARG A 113 -1.35 14.67 8.18
CA ARG A 113 -2.64 15.27 8.53
C ARG A 113 -3.14 16.26 7.48
N GLU A 114 -2.25 17.01 6.84
CA GLU A 114 -2.59 17.96 5.78
C GLU A 114 -2.95 17.28 4.46
N ARG A 115 -2.29 16.17 4.10
CA ARG A 115 -2.56 15.47 2.83
C ARG A 115 -3.86 14.71 2.81
N ARG A 116 -4.27 14.10 3.94
CA ARG A 116 -5.46 13.24 3.97
C ARG A 116 -6.74 14.06 3.76
N PRO A 117 -7.74 13.56 3.01
CA PRO A 117 -9.03 14.20 2.91
C PRO A 117 -9.65 14.45 4.29
N ALA A 118 -10.21 15.65 4.51
CA ALA A 118 -10.84 16.02 5.79
C ALA A 118 -12.06 15.14 6.14
N THR A 119 -12.63 14.44 5.16
CA THR A 119 -13.76 13.52 5.35
C THR A 119 -13.34 12.19 5.98
N TRP A 120 -12.05 11.84 5.91
CA TRP A 120 -11.56 10.56 6.41
C TRP A 120 -11.53 10.53 7.95
N GLY A 121 -11.99 9.40 8.49
CA GLY A 121 -11.83 9.10 9.91
C GLY A 121 -10.35 8.94 10.31
N LEU A 122 -10.04 9.08 11.59
CA LEU A 122 -8.72 8.80 12.16
C LEU A 122 -8.85 7.81 13.32
N ALA A 123 -8.04 6.76 13.31
CA ALA A 123 -7.82 5.88 14.44
C ALA A 123 -6.33 5.82 14.75
N GLU A 124 -5.90 6.35 15.90
CA GLU A 124 -4.52 6.25 16.37
C GLU A 124 -4.39 5.00 17.25
N THR A 125 -3.99 3.87 16.67
CA THR A 125 -3.95 2.58 17.38
C THR A 125 -2.99 1.57 16.74
N VAL A 126 -2.51 0.62 17.54
CA VAL A 126 -1.80 -0.60 17.09
C VAL A 126 -2.67 -1.86 17.15
N ASP A 127 -3.87 -1.76 17.71
CA ASP A 127 -4.82 -2.87 17.82
C ASP A 127 -5.56 -3.04 16.49
N LEU A 128 -4.84 -3.56 15.49
CA LEU A 128 -5.33 -3.72 14.13
C LEU A 128 -6.31 -4.90 13.98
N VAL A 129 -6.15 -5.96 14.80
CA VAL A 129 -6.93 -7.20 14.68
C VAL A 129 -8.44 -6.94 14.83
N PRO A 130 -8.92 -6.21 15.87
CA PRO A 130 -10.34 -5.90 15.98
C PRO A 130 -10.87 -5.07 14.80
N LEU A 131 -10.09 -4.11 14.30
CA LEU A 131 -10.49 -3.24 13.18
C LEU A 131 -10.68 -4.01 11.87
N LEU A 132 -9.87 -5.05 11.66
CA LEU A 132 -9.90 -5.94 10.50
C LEU A 132 -10.98 -7.02 10.62
N ALA A 133 -11.34 -7.43 11.84
CA ALA A 133 -12.30 -8.52 12.08
C ALA A 133 -13.76 -8.10 11.91
N THR A 134 -14.07 -6.80 12.02
CA THR A 134 -15.43 -6.27 11.95
C THR A 134 -15.73 -5.63 10.60
N ASP A 135 -16.97 -5.67 10.13
CA ASP A 135 -17.43 -4.86 9.00
C ASP A 135 -17.27 -3.36 9.28
N GLY A 136 -17.12 -2.57 8.21
CA GLY A 136 -16.97 -1.13 8.31
C GLY A 136 -16.50 -0.46 7.02
N PRO A 137 -16.24 0.86 7.04
CA PRO A 137 -15.74 1.60 5.88
C PRO A 137 -14.35 1.12 5.45
N PRO A 138 -13.78 1.55 4.32
CA PRO A 138 -12.43 1.17 3.95
C PRO A 138 -11.36 1.59 5.00
N LEU A 139 -10.24 0.88 5.03
CA LEU A 139 -9.12 1.13 5.93
C LEU A 139 -7.85 1.48 5.16
N LEU A 140 -7.18 2.55 5.60
CA LEU A 140 -5.79 2.79 5.27
C LEU A 140 -4.93 2.59 6.51
N ILE A 141 -4.01 1.61 6.52
CA ILE A 141 -3.08 1.37 7.62
C ILE A 141 -1.72 1.98 7.28
N ASP A 142 -1.31 3.04 7.99
CA ASP A 142 -0.01 3.70 7.85
C ASP A 142 0.70 3.76 9.22
N CYS A 143 1.65 2.88 9.50
CA CYS A 143 2.14 1.78 8.66
C CYS A 143 2.51 0.52 9.47
N LEU A 144 2.60 -0.62 8.79
CA LEU A 144 3.02 -1.89 9.41
C LEU A 144 4.45 -1.84 9.98
N THR A 145 5.28 -0.93 9.46
CA THR A 145 6.66 -0.67 9.93
C THR A 145 6.70 -0.18 11.37
N LEU A 146 5.84 0.78 11.72
CA LEU A 146 5.75 1.33 13.07
C LEU A 146 4.92 0.44 13.99
N TRP A 147 3.92 -0.26 13.43
CA TRP A 147 3.21 -1.31 14.14
C TRP A 147 4.17 -2.37 14.68
N LEU A 148 5.08 -2.88 13.84
CA LEU A 148 6.05 -3.89 14.30
C LEU A 148 7.00 -3.33 15.35
N ALA A 149 7.48 -2.09 15.18
CA ALA A 149 8.36 -1.46 16.18
C ALA A 149 7.69 -1.40 17.55
N ARG A 150 6.42 -1.01 17.60
CA ARG A 150 5.63 -0.97 18.84
C ARG A 150 5.33 -2.35 19.41
N VAL A 151 5.07 -3.34 18.57
CA VAL A 151 4.96 -4.74 19.03
C VAL A 151 6.27 -5.24 19.63
N MET A 152 7.41 -4.85 19.06
CA MET A 152 8.72 -5.18 19.61
C MET A 152 9.01 -4.47 20.93
N ASP A 153 8.57 -3.22 21.09
CA ASP A 153 8.61 -2.50 22.36
C ASP A 153 7.78 -3.22 23.43
N ASP A 154 6.53 -3.55 23.12
CA ASP A 154 5.59 -4.24 24.02
C ASP A 154 6.12 -5.59 24.50
N CYS A 155 6.86 -6.30 23.63
CA CYS A 155 7.47 -7.59 23.93
C CYS A 155 8.91 -7.48 24.48
N GLU A 156 9.42 -6.25 24.67
CA GLU A 156 10.75 -5.93 25.19
C GLU A 156 11.92 -6.58 24.40
N VAL A 157 11.72 -6.83 23.10
CA VAL A 157 12.65 -7.66 22.30
C VAL A 157 13.82 -6.91 21.65
N TRP A 158 13.92 -5.60 21.84
CA TRP A 158 15.03 -4.81 21.28
C TRP A 158 16.39 -5.17 21.89
N THR A 159 16.39 -5.62 23.15
CA THR A 159 17.62 -6.00 23.87
C THR A 159 17.60 -7.47 24.29
N ASP A 160 16.44 -7.98 24.74
CA ASP A 160 16.28 -9.39 25.13
C ASP A 160 15.34 -10.13 24.16
N HIS A 161 15.88 -11.05 23.39
CA HIS A 161 15.11 -11.75 22.36
C HIS A 161 14.19 -12.86 22.92
N ALA A 162 14.08 -13.03 24.24
CA ALA A 162 13.21 -14.03 24.86
C ALA A 162 11.72 -13.88 24.45
N GLY A 163 11.25 -12.65 24.21
CA GLY A 163 9.88 -12.34 23.79
C GLY A 163 9.59 -12.50 22.29
N VAL A 164 10.56 -12.93 21.48
CA VAL A 164 10.36 -13.07 20.01
C VAL A 164 9.18 -13.97 19.64
N PRO A 165 8.91 -15.10 20.32
CA PRO A 165 7.73 -15.91 20.05
C PRO A 165 6.40 -15.15 20.18
N ASP A 166 6.31 -14.18 21.10
CA ASP A 166 5.12 -13.34 21.26
C ASP A 166 4.94 -12.36 20.11
N VAL A 167 6.04 -11.79 19.61
CA VAL A 167 6.03 -10.96 18.39
C VAL A 167 5.57 -11.78 17.18
N GLU A 168 6.12 -12.98 16.99
CA GLU A 168 5.70 -13.87 15.90
C GLU A 168 4.23 -14.28 16.02
N SER A 169 3.73 -14.49 17.24
CA SER A 169 2.31 -14.72 17.53
C SER A 169 1.43 -13.54 17.11
N ARG A 170 1.82 -12.30 17.45
CA ARG A 170 1.08 -11.09 17.03
C ARG A 170 1.10 -10.89 15.51
N ILE A 171 2.22 -11.20 14.84
CA ILE A 171 2.29 -11.20 13.37
C ILE A 171 1.30 -12.22 12.78
N ALA A 172 1.25 -13.43 13.34
CA ALA A 172 0.34 -14.47 12.88
C ALA A 172 -1.15 -14.08 13.07
N GLN A 173 -1.48 -13.47 14.22
CA GLN A 173 -2.82 -12.95 14.50
C GLN A 173 -3.22 -11.83 13.52
N LEU A 174 -2.33 -10.87 13.29
CA LEU A 174 -2.56 -9.81 12.30
C LEU A 174 -2.77 -10.40 10.90
N ALA A 175 -1.95 -11.37 10.50
CA ALA A 175 -2.07 -12.02 9.19
C ALA A 175 -3.38 -12.81 9.04
N ALA A 176 -3.86 -13.45 10.10
CA ALA A 176 -5.16 -14.13 10.11
C ALA A 176 -6.30 -13.11 9.94
N ALA A 177 -6.30 -12.04 10.73
CA ALA A 177 -7.28 -10.97 10.64
C ALA A 177 -7.25 -10.27 9.27
N TRP A 178 -6.05 -10.01 8.74
CA TRP A 178 -5.87 -9.49 7.38
C TRP A 178 -6.53 -10.41 6.36
N SER A 179 -6.27 -11.73 6.40
CA SER A 179 -6.84 -12.68 5.44
C SER A 179 -8.38 -12.77 5.49
N GLN A 180 -8.97 -12.51 6.65
CA GLN A 180 -10.40 -12.67 6.90
C GLN A 180 -11.17 -11.34 6.84
N THR A 181 -10.48 -10.21 6.65
CA THR A 181 -11.13 -8.90 6.66
C THR A 181 -12.21 -8.81 5.57
N PRO A 182 -13.43 -8.40 5.94
CA PRO A 182 -14.47 -8.12 4.95
C PRO A 182 -14.31 -6.73 4.33
N ARG A 183 -13.51 -5.86 4.96
CA ARG A 183 -13.29 -4.47 4.55
C ARG A 183 -12.32 -4.39 3.38
N LEU A 184 -12.52 -3.38 2.52
CA LEU A 184 -11.45 -2.88 1.65
C LEU A 184 -10.35 -2.29 2.54
N VAL A 185 -9.14 -2.81 2.42
CA VAL A 185 -7.98 -2.38 3.21
C VAL A 185 -6.74 -2.20 2.35
N VAL A 186 -6.07 -1.08 2.56
CA VAL A 186 -4.77 -0.77 2.00
C VAL A 186 -3.78 -0.59 3.16
N ALA A 187 -2.69 -1.35 3.18
CA ALA A 187 -1.63 -1.22 4.18
C ALA A 187 -0.34 -0.72 3.55
N VAL A 188 0.34 0.20 4.24
CA VAL A 188 1.66 0.69 3.87
C VAL A 188 2.71 -0.02 4.71
N SER A 189 3.82 -0.44 4.09
CA SER A 189 4.98 -0.93 4.82
C SER A 189 6.29 -0.56 4.11
N ASN A 190 7.35 -0.38 4.90
CA ASN A 190 8.69 -0.20 4.38
C ASN A 190 9.31 -1.53 3.97
N GLU A 191 10.04 -1.52 2.85
CA GLU A 191 11.10 -2.50 2.61
C GLU A 191 12.39 -1.99 3.27
N VAL A 192 12.99 -2.78 4.17
CA VAL A 192 14.18 -2.45 4.96
C VAL A 192 15.31 -3.49 4.81
N GLY A 193 15.07 -4.59 4.09
CA GLY A 193 16.02 -5.69 3.93
C GLY A 193 17.05 -5.52 2.81
N SER A 194 16.85 -4.56 1.89
CA SER A 194 17.69 -4.34 0.70
C SER A 194 18.98 -3.55 0.96
N GLY A 195 19.34 -3.31 2.23
CA GLY A 195 20.52 -2.54 2.65
C GLY A 195 21.60 -3.39 3.35
N VAL A 196 22.54 -2.72 4.00
CA VAL A 196 23.62 -3.37 4.79
C VAL A 196 23.03 -4.01 6.05
N VAL A 197 23.66 -5.09 6.51
CA VAL A 197 23.33 -5.72 7.81
C VAL A 197 23.58 -4.72 8.96
N PRO A 198 22.58 -4.40 9.79
CA PRO A 198 22.77 -3.52 10.94
C PRO A 198 23.83 -4.05 11.92
N ALA A 199 24.59 -3.15 12.54
CA ALA A 199 25.57 -3.50 13.56
C ALA A 199 24.92 -3.86 14.91
N ASP A 200 23.78 -3.25 15.23
CA ASP A 200 23.01 -3.51 16.44
C ASP A 200 22.12 -4.77 16.31
N ALA A 201 22.05 -5.56 17.39
CA ALA A 201 21.33 -6.83 17.40
C ALA A 201 19.81 -6.66 17.32
N GLY A 202 19.24 -5.71 18.05
CA GLY A 202 17.82 -5.39 18.01
C GLY A 202 17.39 -4.89 16.64
N THR A 203 18.22 -4.06 16.01
CA THR A 203 17.97 -3.54 14.65
C THR A 203 18.06 -4.65 13.58
N ARG A 204 18.98 -5.63 13.73
CA ARG A 204 18.98 -6.84 12.88
C ARG A 204 17.71 -7.66 13.06
N LEU A 205 17.28 -7.88 14.30
CA LEU A 205 16.05 -8.59 14.61
C LEU A 205 14.84 -7.88 13.98
N TYR A 206 14.73 -6.56 14.14
CA TYR A 206 13.68 -5.75 13.51
C TYR A 206 13.64 -5.92 12.00
N ARG A 207 14.80 -5.83 11.32
CA ARG A 207 14.90 -6.04 9.88
C ARG A 207 14.38 -7.42 9.47
N ASP A 208 14.80 -8.47 10.18
CA ASP A 208 14.43 -9.85 9.87
C ASP A 208 12.92 -10.10 10.12
N LEU A 209 12.37 -9.56 11.21
CA LEU A 209 10.94 -9.61 11.52
C LEU A 209 10.10 -8.77 10.53
N MET A 210 10.59 -7.61 10.07
CA MET A 210 9.93 -6.83 9.01
C MET A 210 9.83 -7.63 7.71
N GLY A 211 10.89 -8.35 7.33
CA GLY A 211 10.86 -9.24 6.17
C GLY A 211 9.81 -10.34 6.32
N ARG A 212 9.73 -10.97 7.50
CA ARG A 212 8.72 -11.98 7.82
C ARG A 212 7.30 -11.43 7.79
N LEU A 213 7.07 -10.25 8.38
CA LEU A 213 5.78 -9.57 8.38
C LEU A 213 5.34 -9.23 6.96
N ASN A 214 6.19 -8.53 6.19
CA ASN A 214 5.90 -8.14 4.81
C ASN A 214 5.56 -9.36 3.95
N ALA A 215 6.37 -10.43 4.01
CA ALA A 215 6.13 -11.64 3.25
C ALA A 215 4.82 -12.36 3.68
N THR A 216 4.48 -12.32 4.98
CA THR A 216 3.29 -12.96 5.53
C THR A 216 2.00 -12.25 5.13
N ILE A 217 2.01 -10.92 5.14
CA ILE A 217 0.89 -10.09 4.68
C ILE A 217 0.77 -10.15 3.15
N ALA A 218 1.88 -9.99 2.43
CA ALA A 218 1.92 -10.05 0.96
C ALA A 218 1.27 -11.33 0.40
N ARG A 219 1.60 -12.51 0.96
CA ARG A 219 1.00 -13.80 0.56
C ARG A 219 -0.50 -13.90 0.78
N ARG A 220 -1.09 -13.01 1.59
CA ARG A 220 -2.52 -12.96 1.93
C ARG A 220 -3.20 -11.71 1.38
N SER A 221 -2.48 -10.91 0.60
CA SER A 221 -3.01 -9.76 -0.10
C SER A 221 -3.45 -10.17 -1.50
N ASP A 222 -4.51 -9.53 -1.98
CA ASP A 222 -4.98 -9.69 -3.34
C ASP A 222 -4.07 -8.92 -4.32
N HIS A 223 -3.51 -7.81 -3.85
CA HIS A 223 -2.55 -7.00 -4.58
C HIS A 223 -1.35 -6.63 -3.70
N VAL A 224 -0.16 -6.67 -4.29
CA VAL A 224 1.06 -6.15 -3.68
C VAL A 224 1.72 -5.20 -4.67
N LEU A 225 1.91 -3.95 -4.24
CA LEU A 225 2.53 -2.90 -5.05
C LEU A 225 3.89 -2.56 -4.46
N TRP A 226 4.93 -2.58 -5.27
CA TRP A 226 6.23 -2.05 -4.91
C TRP A 226 6.39 -0.62 -5.41
N CYS A 227 6.58 0.32 -4.49
CA CYS A 227 6.71 1.74 -4.76
C CYS A 227 8.17 2.19 -4.71
N LEU A 228 8.68 2.69 -5.84
CA LEU A 228 10.04 3.17 -6.05
C LEU A 228 10.00 4.49 -6.83
N ALA A 229 10.65 5.54 -6.30
CA ALA A 229 10.73 6.86 -6.93
C ALA A 229 9.38 7.44 -7.39
N GLY A 230 8.33 7.22 -6.59
CA GLY A 230 6.97 7.70 -6.87
C GLY A 230 6.17 6.83 -7.85
N ARG A 231 6.73 5.72 -8.32
CA ARG A 231 6.09 4.80 -9.27
C ARG A 231 5.80 3.46 -8.62
N THR A 232 4.75 2.78 -9.04
CA THR A 232 4.32 1.49 -8.48
C THR A 232 4.42 0.36 -9.48
N ILE A 233 5.00 -0.75 -9.06
CA ILE A 233 5.13 -1.98 -9.84
C ILE A 233 4.37 -3.09 -9.11
N PRO A 234 3.38 -3.75 -9.75
CA PRO A 234 2.76 -4.94 -9.16
C PRO A 234 3.79 -6.06 -8.97
N LEU A 235 3.74 -6.75 -7.82
CA LEU A 235 4.57 -7.93 -7.52
C LEU A 235 3.83 -9.24 -7.77
#